data_AF-A0A0T1PZM6-F1
#
_entry.id   AF-A0A0T1PZM6-F1
#
_cell.length_a   1.000
_cell.length_b   1.000
_cell.length_c   1.000
_cell.angle_alpha   90.00
_cell.angle_beta   90.00
_cell.angle_gamma   90.00
#
_symmetry.space_group_name_H-M   'P 1'
#
loop_
_entity.id
_entity.type
_entity.pdbx_description
1 polymer ?
#
loop_
_entity_poly.entity_id
_entity_poly.type
_entity_poly.pdbx_seq_one_letter_code
_entity_poly.pdbx_strand_id
1 'polypeptide(L)'
;MLPADGEDAPPVQEVALPTLTATEIKTQVDTSISGSALSAAEKAKAQKSLDSLLAIINNPQSTPSQKATAESLATGMGEALKLSKDATVSKEDQARFEKIARGISEASLKFTDPKATIGDLLLYGMVLEDLNRVVTNLTDKTLTPEAKAFYSKWADVLLGGLVAVEQPGAAPTKPEDKKKVKENLQKNAAALKTYQSASASESERSAAKQTLDEQAAATSNDKYQELVEELKRLKAPQACLDVVQNRTQQAGWPDGSLWALTDKSCVATVKAGAADTNSDWSALFSCVTTQAFSTCTARIPE
;
A
#
# COMPACT_ATOMS: atom_id res chain seq x y z
N MET A 1 12.44 -7.79 10.46
CA MET A 1 13.42 -6.70 10.27
C MET A 1 13.84 -6.72 8.81
N LEU A 2 14.07 -5.58 8.16
CA LEU A 2 14.81 -5.56 6.89
C LEU A 2 16.25 -6.09 7.16
N PRO A 3 17.06 -6.41 6.13
CA PRO A 3 18.43 -6.89 6.31
C PRO A 3 19.23 -6.03 7.31
N ALA A 4 20.19 -6.62 8.00
CA ALA A 4 20.99 -5.92 9.01
C ALA A 4 21.77 -4.74 8.37
N ASP A 5 22.18 -3.77 9.19
CA ASP A 5 23.00 -2.65 8.70
C ASP A 5 24.28 -3.19 8.03
N GLY A 6 24.48 -2.83 6.76
CA GLY A 6 25.59 -3.31 5.94
C GLY A 6 25.29 -4.51 5.02
N GLU A 7 24.08 -5.07 5.05
CA GLU A 7 23.63 -6.03 4.03
C GLU A 7 23.09 -5.28 2.81
N ASP A 8 23.59 -5.64 1.62
CA ASP A 8 23.09 -5.12 0.35
C ASP A 8 21.58 -5.32 0.24
N ALA A 9 20.89 -4.34 -0.35
CA ALA A 9 19.51 -4.53 -0.79
C ALA A 9 19.45 -5.83 -1.61
N PRO A 10 18.49 -6.74 -1.36
CA PRO A 10 18.36 -7.93 -2.18
C PRO A 10 18.32 -7.47 -3.64
N PRO A 11 19.18 -8.01 -4.51
CA PRO A 11 19.28 -7.53 -5.88
C PRO A 11 17.89 -7.59 -6.49
N VAL A 12 17.59 -6.62 -7.33
CA VAL A 12 16.44 -6.74 -8.20
C VAL A 12 16.74 -7.93 -9.10
N GLN A 13 16.08 -9.06 -8.83
CA GLN A 13 16.03 -10.12 -9.79
C GLN A 13 14.99 -9.69 -10.83
N GLU A 14 15.46 -9.32 -12.02
CA GLU A 14 14.60 -9.10 -13.18
C GLU A 14 14.10 -10.47 -13.67
N VAL A 15 13.23 -11.12 -12.89
CA VAL A 15 12.46 -12.23 -13.41
C VAL A 15 11.38 -11.64 -14.31
N ALA A 16 11.65 -11.67 -15.61
CA ALA A 16 10.68 -11.18 -16.58
C ALA A 16 9.37 -11.96 -16.41
N LEU A 17 8.26 -11.23 -16.23
CA LEU A 17 6.93 -11.81 -16.39
C LEU A 17 6.86 -12.46 -17.78
N PRO A 18 6.07 -13.53 -17.94
CA PRO A 18 5.91 -14.17 -19.25
C PRO A 18 5.49 -13.14 -20.29
N THR A 19 6.16 -13.14 -21.44
CA THR A 19 5.75 -12.32 -22.59
C THR A 19 4.53 -12.98 -23.22
N LEU A 20 3.41 -12.26 -23.24
CA LEU A 20 2.12 -12.74 -23.72
C LEU A 20 1.55 -11.75 -24.72
N THR A 21 0.87 -12.26 -25.75
CA THR A 21 0.08 -11.44 -26.67
C THR A 21 -1.15 -10.86 -25.97
N ALA A 22 -1.74 -9.80 -26.51
CA ALA A 22 -2.96 -9.20 -25.96
C ALA A 22 -4.11 -10.23 -25.76
N THR A 23 -4.24 -11.19 -26.68
CA THR A 23 -5.25 -12.26 -26.59
C THR A 23 -4.95 -13.25 -25.47
N GLU A 24 -3.68 -13.62 -25.31
CA GLU A 24 -3.23 -14.52 -24.23
C GLU A 24 -3.39 -13.83 -22.86
N ILE A 25 -3.01 -12.56 -22.75
CA ILE A 25 -3.23 -11.72 -21.57
C ILE A 25 -4.72 -11.73 -21.21
N LYS A 26 -5.59 -11.38 -22.18
CA LYS A 26 -7.03 -11.34 -21.94
C LYS A 26 -7.54 -12.69 -21.43
N THR A 27 -7.18 -13.78 -22.11
CA THR A 27 -7.66 -15.13 -21.76
C THR A 27 -7.19 -15.56 -20.38
N GLN A 28 -5.91 -15.37 -20.06
CA GLN A 28 -5.34 -15.73 -18.77
C GLN A 28 -6.00 -14.92 -17.66
N VAL A 29 -6.08 -13.59 -17.81
CA VAL A 29 -6.60 -12.71 -16.78
C VAL A 29 -8.11 -12.94 -16.57
N ASP A 30 -8.92 -13.07 -17.63
CA ASP A 30 -10.36 -13.37 -17.52
C ASP A 30 -10.60 -14.70 -16.77
N THR A 31 -9.78 -15.73 -17.05
CA THR A 31 -9.81 -17.02 -16.36
C THR A 31 -9.43 -16.89 -14.89
N SER A 32 -8.39 -16.10 -14.60
CA SER A 32 -7.91 -15.84 -13.25
C SER A 32 -8.93 -15.04 -12.43
N ILE A 33 -9.55 -14.00 -13.00
CA ILE A 33 -10.63 -13.22 -12.37
C ILE A 33 -11.80 -14.15 -12.03
N SER A 34 -12.28 -14.93 -13.00
CA SER A 34 -13.44 -15.80 -12.83
C SER A 34 -13.23 -16.82 -11.71
N GLY A 35 -12.06 -17.45 -11.67
CA GLY A 35 -11.68 -18.46 -10.67
C GLY A 35 -11.15 -17.91 -9.34
N SER A 36 -11.08 -16.58 -9.15
CA SER A 36 -10.61 -15.98 -7.89
C SER A 36 -11.68 -15.96 -6.79
N ALA A 37 -11.24 -15.78 -5.53
CA ALA A 37 -12.12 -15.60 -4.37
C ALA A 37 -12.58 -14.15 -4.15
N LEU A 38 -12.21 -13.24 -5.05
CA LEU A 38 -12.66 -11.84 -5.03
C LEU A 38 -14.19 -11.73 -4.99
N SER A 39 -14.70 -10.71 -4.29
CA SER A 39 -16.12 -10.37 -4.32
C SER A 39 -16.58 -9.96 -5.72
N ALA A 40 -17.88 -9.97 -5.99
CA ALA A 40 -18.42 -9.56 -7.29
C ALA A 40 -18.01 -8.12 -7.68
N ALA A 41 -17.97 -7.21 -6.70
CA ALA A 41 -17.53 -5.83 -6.92
C ALA A 41 -16.04 -5.76 -7.26
N GLU A 42 -15.20 -6.55 -6.60
CA GLU A 42 -13.75 -6.61 -6.87
C GLU A 42 -13.45 -7.27 -8.21
N LYS A 43 -14.17 -8.35 -8.59
CA LYS A 43 -14.08 -8.95 -9.94
C LYS A 43 -14.46 -7.95 -11.03
N ALA A 44 -15.53 -7.17 -10.82
CA ALA A 44 -15.92 -6.13 -11.76
C ALA A 44 -14.86 -5.02 -11.90
N LYS A 45 -14.22 -4.62 -10.80
CA LYS A 45 -13.09 -3.67 -10.84
C LYS A 45 -11.89 -4.26 -11.60
N ALA A 46 -11.51 -5.50 -11.31
CA ALA A 46 -10.40 -6.18 -11.99
C ALA A 46 -10.67 -6.31 -13.50
N GLN A 47 -11.90 -6.64 -13.90
CA GLN A 47 -12.29 -6.69 -15.31
C GLN A 47 -12.16 -5.33 -15.99
N LYS A 48 -12.68 -4.27 -15.36
CA LYS A 48 -12.59 -2.90 -15.89
C LYS A 48 -11.13 -2.44 -16.01
N SER A 49 -10.28 -2.83 -15.06
CA SER A 49 -8.84 -2.58 -15.11
C SER A 49 -8.21 -3.26 -16.32
N LEU A 50 -8.47 -4.57 -16.51
CA LEU A 50 -8.00 -5.33 -17.66
C LEU A 50 -8.44 -4.68 -18.98
N ASP A 51 -9.71 -4.33 -19.11
CA ASP A 51 -10.25 -3.74 -20.33
C ASP A 51 -9.57 -2.40 -20.65
N SER A 52 -9.25 -1.59 -19.62
CA SER A 52 -8.55 -0.31 -19.78
C SER A 52 -7.10 -0.50 -20.22
N LEU A 53 -6.41 -1.51 -19.69
CA LEU A 53 -5.04 -1.86 -20.10
C LEU A 53 -5.04 -2.42 -21.54
N LEU A 54 -5.96 -3.32 -21.87
CA LEU A 54 -6.12 -3.85 -23.23
C LEU A 54 -6.43 -2.75 -24.26
N ALA A 55 -7.16 -1.71 -23.86
CA ALA A 55 -7.40 -0.56 -24.72
C ALA A 55 -6.10 0.17 -25.07
N ILE A 56 -5.16 0.31 -24.13
CA ILE A 56 -3.82 0.88 -24.40
C ILE A 56 -3.00 -0.02 -25.32
N ILE A 57 -2.98 -1.33 -25.05
CA ILE A 57 -2.22 -2.32 -25.82
C ILE A 57 -2.66 -2.31 -27.29
N ASN A 58 -3.98 -2.33 -27.52
CA ASN A 58 -4.57 -2.40 -28.85
C ASN A 58 -4.68 -1.03 -29.56
N ASN A 59 -4.43 0.08 -28.88
CA ASN A 59 -4.51 1.40 -29.49
C ASN A 59 -3.34 1.64 -30.46
N PRO A 60 -3.58 1.93 -31.75
CA PRO A 60 -2.52 2.22 -32.70
C PRO A 60 -1.75 3.52 -32.39
N GLN A 61 -2.33 4.43 -31.61
CA GLN A 61 -1.71 5.70 -31.21
C GLN A 61 -0.87 5.59 -29.94
N SER A 62 -0.94 4.47 -29.21
CA SER A 62 -0.11 4.24 -28.04
C SER A 62 1.34 3.96 -28.45
N THR A 63 2.28 4.62 -27.77
CA THR A 63 3.71 4.42 -27.98
C THR A 63 4.13 3.00 -27.58
N PRO A 64 5.26 2.48 -28.11
CA PRO A 64 5.78 1.17 -27.70
C PRO A 64 5.99 1.03 -26.19
N SER A 65 6.47 2.09 -25.54
CA SER A 65 6.65 2.11 -24.09
C SER A 65 5.32 2.01 -23.34
N GLN A 66 4.28 2.74 -23.77
CA GLN A 66 2.95 2.64 -23.15
C GLN A 66 2.34 1.25 -23.30
N LYS A 67 2.54 0.59 -24.45
CA LYS A 67 2.08 -0.77 -24.68
C LYS A 67 2.81 -1.77 -23.79
N ALA A 68 4.14 -1.70 -23.73
CA ALA A 68 4.95 -2.56 -22.88
C ALA A 68 4.59 -2.41 -21.39
N THR A 69 4.35 -1.18 -20.91
CA THR A 69 3.86 -0.94 -19.56
C THR A 69 2.50 -1.59 -19.36
N ALA A 70 1.52 -1.35 -20.24
CA ALA A 70 0.18 -1.92 -20.10
C ALA A 70 0.17 -3.45 -20.16
N GLU A 71 1.00 -4.07 -21.01
CA GLU A 71 1.21 -5.52 -21.08
C GLU A 71 1.77 -6.05 -19.76
N SER A 72 2.83 -5.43 -19.24
CA SER A 72 3.43 -5.81 -17.96
C SER A 72 2.40 -5.76 -16.83
N LEU A 73 1.63 -4.69 -16.72
CA LEU A 73 0.62 -4.52 -15.67
C LEU A 73 -0.50 -5.55 -15.76
N ALA A 74 -1.00 -5.82 -16.97
CA ALA A 74 -2.04 -6.81 -17.17
C ALA A 74 -1.55 -8.23 -16.83
N THR A 75 -0.32 -8.57 -17.24
CA THR A 75 0.32 -9.85 -16.91
C THR A 75 0.55 -10.00 -15.41
N GLY A 76 1.04 -8.97 -14.73
CA GLY A 76 1.27 -8.99 -13.28
C GLY A 76 -0.03 -9.18 -12.48
N MET A 77 -1.12 -8.51 -12.89
CA MET A 77 -2.46 -8.74 -12.34
C MET A 77 -2.92 -10.19 -12.54
N GLY A 78 -2.74 -10.75 -13.75
CA GLY A 78 -3.10 -12.12 -14.08
C GLY A 78 -2.32 -13.16 -13.26
N GLU A 79 -1.03 -12.94 -13.05
CA GLU A 79 -0.17 -13.83 -12.26
C GLU A 79 -0.50 -13.76 -10.77
N ALA A 80 -0.73 -12.56 -10.22
CA ALA A 80 -1.17 -12.41 -8.83
C ALA A 80 -2.50 -13.15 -8.57
N LEU A 81 -3.50 -13.00 -9.44
CA LEU A 81 -4.77 -13.73 -9.33
C LEU A 81 -4.63 -15.25 -9.52
N LYS A 82 -3.65 -15.68 -10.31
CA LYS A 82 -3.35 -17.11 -10.49
C LYS A 82 -2.72 -17.69 -9.21
N LEU A 83 -1.75 -16.99 -8.63
CA LEU A 83 -1.07 -17.42 -7.41
C LEU A 83 -1.96 -17.37 -6.17
N SER A 84 -2.94 -16.45 -6.14
CA SER A 84 -3.90 -16.37 -5.04
C SER A 84 -4.78 -17.62 -4.90
N LYS A 85 -4.82 -18.48 -5.91
CA LYS A 85 -5.57 -19.76 -5.91
C LYS A 85 -4.69 -20.99 -6.10
N ASP A 86 -3.38 -20.83 -6.22
CA ASP A 86 -2.46 -21.95 -6.45
C ASP A 86 -2.29 -22.76 -5.16
N ALA A 87 -2.70 -24.04 -5.19
CA ALA A 87 -2.66 -24.93 -4.03
C ALA A 87 -1.24 -25.22 -3.50
N THR A 88 -0.20 -24.93 -4.30
CA THR A 88 1.20 -25.05 -3.88
C THR A 88 1.72 -23.83 -3.13
N VAL A 89 0.98 -22.72 -3.16
CA VAL A 89 1.28 -21.48 -2.43
C VAL A 89 0.65 -21.53 -1.04
N SER A 90 1.36 -21.02 -0.03
CA SER A 90 0.87 -20.97 1.35
C SER A 90 -0.42 -20.14 1.46
N LYS A 91 -1.26 -20.39 2.47
CA LYS A 91 -2.50 -19.61 2.66
C LYS A 91 -2.26 -18.13 2.90
N GLU A 92 -1.17 -17.80 3.60
CA GLU A 92 -0.77 -16.42 3.82
C GLU A 92 -0.36 -15.74 2.50
N ASP A 93 0.48 -16.40 1.70
CA ASP A 93 0.90 -15.87 0.40
C ASP A 93 -0.26 -15.79 -0.59
N GLN A 94 -1.20 -16.75 -0.58
CA GLN A 94 -2.43 -16.69 -1.38
C GLN A 94 -3.23 -15.41 -1.08
N ALA A 95 -3.43 -15.10 0.21
CA ALA A 95 -4.12 -13.87 0.63
C ALA A 95 -3.35 -12.61 0.26
N ARG A 96 -2.01 -12.65 0.28
CA ARG A 96 -1.14 -11.54 -0.16
C ARG A 96 -1.29 -11.29 -1.66
N PHE A 97 -1.23 -12.33 -2.49
CA PHE A 97 -1.40 -12.20 -3.93
C PHE A 97 -2.81 -11.72 -4.31
N GLU A 98 -3.84 -12.13 -3.58
CA GLU A 98 -5.18 -11.58 -3.74
C GLU A 98 -5.21 -10.07 -3.46
N LYS A 99 -4.59 -9.61 -2.37
CA LYS A 99 -4.45 -8.18 -2.06
C LYS A 99 -3.67 -7.45 -3.14
N ILE A 100 -2.58 -8.03 -3.65
CA ILE A 100 -1.78 -7.45 -4.74
C ILE A 100 -2.64 -7.26 -5.99
N ALA A 101 -3.39 -8.28 -6.40
CA ALA A 101 -4.27 -8.19 -7.56
C ALA A 101 -5.32 -7.08 -7.43
N ARG A 102 -5.89 -6.90 -6.23
CA ARG A 102 -6.80 -5.77 -5.95
C ARG A 102 -6.09 -4.42 -6.06
N GLY A 103 -4.90 -4.31 -5.46
CA GLY A 103 -4.10 -3.08 -5.51
C GLY A 103 -3.73 -2.69 -6.94
N ILE A 104 -3.28 -3.64 -7.76
CA ILE A 104 -2.99 -3.43 -9.18
C ILE A 104 -4.26 -2.98 -9.92
N SER A 105 -5.40 -3.63 -9.65
CA SER A 105 -6.69 -3.26 -10.27
C SER A 105 -7.09 -1.82 -9.94
N GLU A 106 -6.99 -1.41 -8.68
CA GLU A 106 -7.39 -0.07 -8.24
C GLU A 106 -6.43 1.01 -8.76
N ALA A 107 -5.12 0.79 -8.65
CA ALA A 107 -4.13 1.73 -9.15
C ALA A 107 -4.17 1.86 -10.68
N SER A 108 -4.44 0.77 -11.42
CA SER A 108 -4.57 0.80 -12.89
C SER A 108 -5.77 1.64 -13.33
N LEU A 109 -6.90 1.56 -12.62
CA LEU A 109 -8.07 2.40 -12.91
C LEU A 109 -7.78 3.88 -12.71
N LYS A 110 -6.92 4.25 -11.75
CA LYS A 110 -6.47 5.63 -11.54
C LYS A 110 -5.46 6.08 -12.59
N PHE A 111 -4.51 5.22 -12.89
CA PHE A 111 -3.48 5.48 -13.89
C PHE A 111 -4.07 5.67 -15.30
N THR A 112 -5.17 4.99 -15.61
CA THR A 112 -5.84 5.06 -16.91
C THR A 112 -7.04 6.01 -16.94
N ASP A 113 -7.33 6.72 -15.84
CA ASP A 113 -8.43 7.67 -15.79
C ASP A 113 -8.13 8.89 -16.70
N PRO A 114 -8.96 9.21 -17.70
CA PRO A 114 -8.75 10.38 -18.55
C PRO A 114 -8.80 11.71 -17.80
N LYS A 115 -9.29 11.72 -16.54
CA LYS A 115 -9.34 12.89 -15.66
C LYS A 115 -8.21 12.91 -14.63
N ALA A 116 -7.30 11.94 -14.64
CA ALA A 116 -6.17 11.89 -13.72
C ALA A 116 -5.28 13.13 -13.88
N THR A 117 -4.83 13.69 -12.76
CA THR A 117 -3.81 14.74 -12.79
C THR A 117 -2.45 14.13 -13.14
N ILE A 118 -1.50 14.95 -13.62
CA ILE A 118 -0.11 14.48 -13.84
C ILE A 118 0.47 13.87 -12.56
N GLY A 119 0.16 14.44 -11.39
CA GLY A 119 0.60 13.90 -10.10
C GLY A 119 -0.04 12.54 -9.78
N ASP A 120 -1.27 12.29 -10.20
CA ASP A 120 -1.90 10.96 -10.09
C ASP A 120 -1.21 9.97 -11.02
N LEU A 121 -1.02 10.33 -12.30
CA LEU A 121 -0.37 9.46 -13.28
C LEU A 121 1.03 9.03 -12.84
N LEU A 122 1.83 9.98 -12.31
CA LEU A 122 3.16 9.68 -11.78
C LEU A 122 3.12 8.77 -10.54
N LEU A 123 2.21 9.04 -9.60
CA LEU A 123 2.12 8.24 -8.38
C LEU A 123 1.64 6.82 -8.67
N TYR A 124 0.49 6.66 -9.33
CA TYR A 124 -0.07 5.34 -9.58
C TYR A 124 0.77 4.55 -10.57
N GLY A 125 1.42 5.21 -11.54
CA GLY A 125 2.41 4.56 -12.41
C GLY A 125 3.56 3.95 -11.61
N MET A 126 4.15 4.70 -10.68
CA MET A 126 5.22 4.20 -9.79
C MET A 126 4.76 3.04 -8.91
N VAL A 127 3.58 3.17 -8.27
CA VAL A 127 3.02 2.10 -7.43
C VAL A 127 2.73 0.83 -8.23
N LEU A 128 2.24 0.98 -9.46
CA LEU A 128 1.96 -0.14 -10.36
C LEU A 128 3.23 -0.88 -10.77
N GLU A 129 4.29 -0.15 -11.13
CA GLU A 129 5.60 -0.73 -11.42
C GLU A 129 6.16 -1.51 -10.20
N ASP A 130 6.06 -0.92 -9.00
CA ASP A 130 6.56 -1.56 -7.78
C ASP A 130 5.74 -2.80 -7.39
N LEU A 131 4.41 -2.78 -7.53
CA LEU A 131 3.57 -3.96 -7.30
C LEU A 131 3.88 -5.09 -8.28
N ASN A 132 4.10 -4.76 -9.55
CA ASN A 132 4.55 -5.75 -10.53
C ASN A 132 5.90 -6.35 -10.16
N ARG A 133 6.84 -5.52 -9.71
CA ARG A 133 8.16 -5.98 -9.24
C ARG A 133 8.03 -6.91 -8.04
N VAL A 134 7.12 -6.61 -7.11
CA VAL A 134 6.79 -7.50 -5.97
C VAL A 134 6.26 -8.84 -6.46
N VAL A 135 5.30 -8.86 -7.38
CA VAL A 135 4.77 -10.13 -7.94
C VAL A 135 5.93 -10.94 -8.52
N THR A 136 6.67 -10.34 -9.43
CA THR A 136 7.85 -10.94 -10.07
C THR A 136 8.80 -11.56 -9.06
N ASN A 137 9.23 -10.80 -8.05
CA ASN A 137 10.20 -11.29 -7.08
C ASN A 137 9.59 -12.40 -6.23
N LEU A 138 8.37 -12.23 -5.69
CA LEU A 138 7.74 -13.28 -4.88
C LEU A 138 7.49 -14.60 -5.64
N THR A 139 7.52 -14.59 -6.98
CA THR A 139 7.47 -15.81 -7.82
C THR A 139 8.83 -16.48 -8.06
N ASP A 140 9.93 -15.78 -7.80
CA ASP A 140 11.27 -16.29 -8.05
C ASP A 140 11.65 -17.36 -7.00
N LYS A 141 11.89 -18.57 -7.48
CA LYS A 141 12.28 -19.72 -6.65
C LYS A 141 13.72 -19.64 -6.16
N THR A 142 14.51 -18.72 -6.69
CA THR A 142 15.92 -18.52 -6.34
C THR A 142 16.13 -17.47 -5.26
N LEU A 143 15.07 -16.75 -4.85
CA LEU A 143 15.16 -15.80 -3.75
C LEU A 143 15.49 -16.51 -2.43
N THR A 144 16.33 -15.85 -1.64
CA THR A 144 16.55 -16.26 -0.25
C THR A 144 15.30 -15.98 0.59
N PRO A 145 15.11 -16.68 1.72
CA PRO A 145 14.02 -16.40 2.65
C PRO A 145 13.96 -14.94 3.11
N GLU A 146 15.13 -14.32 3.34
CA GLU A 146 15.27 -12.92 3.78
C GLU A 146 14.79 -11.95 2.68
N ALA A 147 15.16 -12.21 1.43
CA ALA A 147 14.71 -11.42 0.30
C ALA A 147 13.21 -11.59 0.06
N LYS A 148 12.67 -12.80 0.20
CA LYS A 148 11.22 -13.04 0.14
C LYS A 148 10.48 -12.28 1.25
N ALA A 149 11.00 -12.28 2.48
CA ALA A 149 10.43 -11.53 3.59
C ALA A 149 10.43 -10.02 3.33
N PHE A 150 11.50 -9.49 2.73
CA PHE A 150 11.60 -8.10 2.29
C PHE A 150 10.47 -7.75 1.30
N TYR A 151 10.34 -8.49 0.19
CA TYR A 151 9.35 -8.21 -0.85
C TYR A 151 7.91 -8.38 -0.35
N SER A 152 7.68 -9.36 0.55
CA SER A 152 6.41 -9.51 1.24
C SER A 152 6.07 -8.27 2.05
N LYS A 153 6.98 -7.84 2.94
CA LYS A 153 6.76 -6.65 3.79
C LYS A 153 6.52 -5.40 2.94
N TRP A 154 7.22 -5.29 1.83
CA TRP A 154 7.05 -4.19 0.89
C TRP A 154 5.70 -4.21 0.17
N ALA A 155 5.21 -5.38 -0.23
CA ALA A 155 3.85 -5.55 -0.74
C ALA A 155 2.83 -4.97 0.26
N ASP A 156 2.98 -5.29 1.55
CA ASP A 156 2.06 -4.83 2.58
C ASP A 156 2.08 -3.30 2.75
N VAL A 157 3.27 -2.67 2.65
CA VAL A 157 3.41 -1.21 2.70
C VAL A 157 2.69 -0.53 1.54
N LEU A 158 2.94 -0.97 0.30
CA LEU A 158 2.31 -0.39 -0.89
C LEU A 158 0.80 -0.56 -0.89
N LEU A 159 0.34 -1.77 -0.57
CA LEU A 159 -1.09 -2.09 -0.53
C LEU A 159 -1.78 -1.36 0.62
N GLY A 160 -1.09 -1.21 1.75
CA GLY A 160 -1.57 -0.41 2.86
C GLY A 160 -1.77 1.04 2.46
N GLY A 161 -0.77 1.66 1.83
CA GLY A 161 -0.87 3.04 1.36
C GLY A 161 -1.93 3.24 0.27
N LEU A 162 -2.09 2.28 -0.65
CA LEU A 162 -3.18 2.30 -1.63
C LEU A 162 -4.55 2.26 -0.96
N VAL A 163 -4.74 1.36 0.00
CA VAL A 163 -5.99 1.29 0.79
C VAL A 163 -6.28 2.62 1.46
N ALA A 164 -5.24 3.28 2.01
CA ALA A 164 -5.40 4.56 2.70
C ALA A 164 -5.85 5.71 1.78
N VAL A 165 -5.44 5.69 0.52
CA VAL A 165 -5.80 6.73 -0.46
C VAL A 165 -7.11 6.41 -1.17
N GLU A 166 -7.43 5.13 -1.39
CA GLU A 166 -8.46 4.72 -2.35
C GLU A 166 -9.73 4.12 -1.77
N GLN A 167 -9.74 3.57 -0.55
CA GLN A 167 -10.93 2.89 -0.06
C GLN A 167 -12.08 3.87 0.27
N PRO A 168 -13.24 3.77 -0.43
CA PRO A 168 -14.40 4.59 -0.14
C PRO A 168 -14.91 4.32 1.28
N GLY A 169 -15.07 5.38 2.08
CA GLY A 169 -15.51 5.28 3.48
C GLY A 169 -14.40 5.04 4.51
N ALA A 170 -13.16 4.77 4.06
CA ALA A 170 -11.98 4.76 4.91
C ALA A 170 -11.14 6.01 4.68
N ALA A 171 -10.88 6.39 3.41
CA ALA A 171 -9.96 7.47 3.05
C ALA A 171 -10.29 8.81 3.76
N PRO A 172 -9.27 9.62 4.13
CA PRO A 172 -9.50 10.92 4.73
C PRO A 172 -10.42 11.79 3.87
N THR A 173 -11.28 12.59 4.48
CA THR A 173 -12.23 13.45 3.75
C THR A 173 -11.68 14.84 3.48
N LYS A 174 -10.89 15.39 4.40
CA LYS A 174 -10.29 16.73 4.28
C LYS A 174 -9.15 16.75 3.26
N PRO A 175 -9.03 17.81 2.42
CA PRO A 175 -7.99 17.88 1.40
C PRO A 175 -6.55 17.78 1.93
N GLU A 176 -6.27 18.39 3.08
CA GLU A 176 -4.96 18.42 3.71
C GLU A 176 -4.56 17.02 4.19
N ASP A 177 -5.50 16.31 4.81
CA ASP A 177 -5.33 14.94 5.27
C ASP A 177 -5.12 13.96 4.10
N LYS A 178 -5.89 14.11 3.01
CA LYS A 178 -5.69 13.33 1.77
C LYS A 178 -4.31 13.56 1.18
N LYS A 179 -3.88 14.83 1.12
CA LYS A 179 -2.56 15.21 0.63
C LYS A 179 -1.48 14.54 1.47
N LYS A 180 -1.60 14.58 2.79
CA LYS A 180 -0.62 13.99 3.71
C LYS A 180 -0.48 12.47 3.53
N VAL A 181 -1.58 11.73 3.45
CA VAL A 181 -1.55 10.27 3.22
C VAL A 181 -0.95 9.95 1.84
N LYS A 182 -1.28 10.74 0.81
CA LYS A 182 -0.71 10.59 -0.53
C LYS A 182 0.79 10.85 -0.56
N GLU A 183 1.27 11.86 0.18
CA GLU A 183 2.71 12.15 0.33
C GLU A 183 3.46 11.00 1.02
N ASN A 184 2.87 10.35 2.03
CA ASN A 184 3.49 9.18 2.67
C ASN A 184 3.61 8.00 1.72
N LEU A 185 2.56 7.71 0.93
CA LEU A 185 2.63 6.69 -0.12
C LEU A 185 3.74 7.00 -1.13
N GLN A 186 3.82 8.26 -1.59
CA GLN A 186 4.85 8.69 -2.53
C GLN A 186 6.26 8.58 -1.93
N LYS A 187 6.45 8.98 -0.67
CA LYS A 187 7.73 8.87 0.05
C LYS A 187 8.19 7.41 0.12
N ASN A 188 7.29 6.50 0.48
CA ASN A 188 7.61 5.09 0.59
C ASN A 188 7.96 4.48 -0.77
N ALA A 189 7.19 4.77 -1.82
CA ALA A 189 7.47 4.28 -3.18
C ALA A 189 8.82 4.80 -3.70
N ALA A 190 9.11 6.09 -3.50
CA ALA A 190 10.40 6.67 -3.86
C ALA A 190 11.57 6.04 -3.07
N ALA A 191 11.38 5.78 -1.76
CA ALA A 191 12.37 5.12 -0.94
C ALA A 191 12.68 3.71 -1.47
N LEU A 192 11.67 2.92 -1.82
CA LEU A 192 11.94 1.62 -2.44
C LEU A 192 12.77 1.75 -3.72
N LYS A 193 12.35 2.63 -4.63
CA LYS A 193 13.05 2.81 -5.90
C LYS A 193 14.53 3.14 -5.68
N THR A 194 14.82 4.03 -4.72
CA THR A 194 16.19 4.37 -4.33
C THR A 194 16.92 3.18 -3.71
N TYR A 195 16.29 2.47 -2.78
CA TYR A 195 16.88 1.29 -2.12
C TYR A 195 17.30 0.20 -3.13
N GLN A 196 16.48 0.02 -4.17
CA GLN A 196 16.69 -0.99 -5.21
C GLN A 196 17.57 -0.50 -6.38
N SER A 197 18.01 0.76 -6.38
CA SER A 197 18.78 1.32 -7.48
C SER A 197 20.25 0.92 -7.38
N ALA A 198 20.76 0.24 -8.40
CA ALA A 198 22.18 -0.09 -8.53
C ALA A 198 23.07 1.16 -8.66
N SER A 199 22.50 2.30 -9.11
CA SER A 199 23.21 3.56 -9.25
C SER A 199 23.10 4.46 -8.02
N ALA A 200 22.29 4.12 -7.02
CA ALA A 200 22.21 4.88 -5.78
C ALA A 200 23.46 4.63 -4.92
N SER A 201 23.95 5.70 -4.31
CA SER A 201 25.02 5.61 -3.31
C SER A 201 24.57 4.81 -2.08
N GLU A 202 25.54 4.32 -1.31
CA GLU A 202 25.27 3.61 -0.06
C GLU A 202 24.46 4.47 0.92
N SER A 203 24.80 5.75 1.06
CA SER A 203 24.07 6.68 1.92
C SER A 203 22.61 6.87 1.48
N GLU A 204 22.34 6.95 0.17
CA GLU A 204 20.97 7.05 -0.35
C GLU A 204 20.17 5.77 -0.10
N ARG A 205 20.80 4.60 -0.30
CA ARG A 205 20.17 3.30 -0.02
C ARG A 205 19.88 3.13 1.48
N SER A 206 20.79 3.51 2.36
CA SER A 206 20.57 3.44 3.81
C SER A 206 19.45 4.36 4.28
N ALA A 207 19.38 5.60 3.80
CA ALA A 207 18.28 6.52 4.13
C ALA A 207 16.92 6.04 3.61
N ALA A 208 16.92 5.46 2.40
CA ALA A 208 15.74 4.82 1.82
C ALA A 208 15.29 3.61 2.65
N LYS A 209 16.22 2.73 3.03
CA LYS A 209 15.94 1.58 3.91
C LYS A 209 15.33 2.02 5.23
N GLN A 210 15.90 3.05 5.87
CA GLN A 210 15.38 3.61 7.11
C GLN A 210 13.92 4.04 6.96
N THR A 211 13.57 4.75 5.87
CA THR A 211 12.18 5.16 5.61
C THR A 211 11.24 3.94 5.52
N LEU A 212 11.67 2.87 4.86
CA LEU A 212 10.89 1.64 4.73
C LEU A 212 10.77 0.89 6.07
N ASP A 213 11.85 0.83 6.84
CA ASP A 213 11.89 0.23 8.18
C ASP A 213 10.95 0.96 9.13
N GLU A 214 10.98 2.30 9.14
CA GLU A 214 10.08 3.15 9.95
C GLU A 214 8.61 2.88 9.63
N GLN A 215 8.23 2.88 8.35
CA GLN A 215 6.87 2.57 7.92
C GLN A 215 6.47 1.16 8.38
N ALA A 216 7.35 0.19 8.20
CA ALA A 216 7.08 -1.21 8.45
C ALA A 216 7.20 -1.59 9.94
N ALA A 217 7.69 -0.68 10.79
CA ALA A 217 7.74 -0.78 12.24
C ALA A 217 6.79 0.21 12.92
N ALA A 218 5.89 0.86 12.17
CA ALA A 218 4.99 1.90 12.70
C ALA A 218 4.17 1.44 13.91
N THR A 219 3.67 0.19 13.91
CA THR A 219 2.94 -0.38 15.05
C THR A 219 3.82 -0.87 16.18
N SER A 220 5.14 -0.78 16.05
CA SER A 220 6.10 -1.07 17.12
C SER A 220 6.74 0.20 17.67
N ASN A 221 6.36 1.38 17.17
CA ASN A 221 6.82 2.65 17.71
C ASN A 221 6.35 2.83 19.16
N ASP A 222 7.24 3.29 20.04
CA ASP A 222 6.94 3.43 21.47
C ASP A 222 5.76 4.37 21.72
N LYS A 223 5.69 5.50 21.00
CA LYS A 223 4.56 6.45 21.12
C LYS A 223 3.26 5.90 20.55
N TYR A 224 3.32 5.03 19.53
CA TYR A 224 2.15 4.27 19.12
C TYR A 224 1.66 3.34 20.23
N GLN A 225 2.57 2.63 20.90
CA GLN A 225 2.21 1.72 21.99
C GLN A 225 1.61 2.48 23.18
N GLU A 226 2.18 3.63 23.55
CA GLU A 226 1.61 4.53 24.55
C GLU A 226 0.20 5.01 24.17
N LEU A 227 -0.02 5.41 22.92
CA LEU A 227 -1.36 5.78 22.43
C LEU A 227 -2.35 4.60 22.56
N VAL A 228 -1.94 3.38 22.21
CA VAL A 228 -2.78 2.19 22.33
C VAL A 228 -3.13 1.91 23.80
N GLU A 229 -2.18 2.04 24.72
CA GLU A 229 -2.45 1.89 26.16
C GLU A 229 -3.40 2.98 26.68
N GLU A 230 -3.25 4.22 26.20
CA GLU A 230 -4.15 5.30 26.54
C GLU A 230 -5.58 5.02 26.03
N LEU A 231 -5.74 4.56 24.80
CA LEU A 231 -7.03 4.15 24.25
C LEU A 231 -7.66 3.01 25.07
N LYS A 232 -6.86 2.03 25.52
CA LYS A 232 -7.33 0.95 26.40
C LYS A 232 -7.76 1.48 27.78
N ARG A 233 -6.99 2.39 28.38
CA ARG A 233 -7.34 3.05 29.66
C ARG A 233 -8.68 3.77 29.55
N LEU A 234 -8.91 4.46 28.44
CA LEU A 234 -10.18 5.12 28.08
C LEU A 234 -11.28 4.15 27.63
N LYS A 235 -11.04 2.82 27.72
CA LYS A 235 -11.99 1.76 27.37
C LYS A 235 -12.46 1.83 25.91
N ALA A 236 -11.53 2.09 24.98
CA ALA A 236 -11.80 2.02 23.55
C ALA A 236 -12.45 0.67 23.17
N PRO A 237 -13.51 0.69 22.34
CA PRO A 237 -14.02 -0.56 21.78
C PRO A 237 -12.98 -1.20 20.88
N GLN A 238 -12.99 -2.54 20.77
CA GLN A 238 -12.04 -3.27 19.93
C GLN A 238 -12.01 -2.75 18.49
N ALA A 239 -13.18 -2.39 17.94
CA ALA A 239 -13.27 -1.80 16.60
C ALA A 239 -12.43 -0.52 16.43
N CYS A 240 -12.31 0.32 17.47
CA CYS A 240 -11.43 1.49 17.41
C CYS A 240 -9.95 1.07 17.41
N LEU A 241 -9.57 0.13 18.28
CA LEU A 241 -8.20 -0.38 18.35
C LEU A 241 -7.77 -1.03 17.02
N ASP A 242 -8.66 -1.80 16.40
CA ASP A 242 -8.42 -2.43 15.10
C ASP A 242 -8.23 -1.38 14.01
N VAL A 243 -9.07 -0.33 13.97
CA VAL A 243 -8.92 0.75 12.99
C VAL A 243 -7.62 1.53 13.21
N VAL A 244 -7.22 1.78 14.47
CA VAL A 244 -5.94 2.41 14.84
C VAL A 244 -4.76 1.58 14.35
N GLN A 245 -4.74 0.29 14.66
CA GLN A 245 -3.67 -0.60 14.19
C GLN A 245 -3.62 -0.63 12.66
N ASN A 246 -4.76 -0.88 12.00
CA ASN A 246 -4.82 -1.04 10.55
C ASN A 246 -4.37 0.22 9.81
N ARG A 247 -4.88 1.41 10.19
CA ARG A 247 -4.50 2.66 9.51
C ARG A 247 -3.05 3.05 9.81
N THR A 248 -2.52 2.70 10.98
CA THR A 248 -1.09 2.88 11.31
C THR A 248 -0.20 2.01 10.43
N GLN A 249 -0.58 0.75 10.18
CA GLN A 249 0.14 -0.10 9.23
C GLN A 249 0.09 0.47 7.80
N GLN A 250 -1.05 1.07 7.43
CA GLN A 250 -1.30 1.59 6.09
C GLN A 250 -0.56 2.90 5.78
N ALA A 251 -0.61 3.87 6.70
CA ALA A 251 -0.11 5.23 6.46
C ALA A 251 1.07 5.62 7.36
N GLY A 252 1.52 4.70 8.22
CA GLY A 252 2.68 4.87 9.09
C GLY A 252 2.33 5.59 10.39
N TRP A 253 3.31 5.65 11.28
CA TRP A 253 3.27 6.51 12.46
C TRP A 253 3.80 7.90 12.10
N PRO A 254 3.18 9.00 12.56
CA PRO A 254 1.96 9.05 13.37
C PRO A 254 0.67 9.15 12.54
N ASP A 255 0.77 9.50 11.24
CA ASP A 255 -0.37 9.93 10.42
C ASP A 255 -1.50 8.90 10.35
N GLY A 256 -1.16 7.61 10.26
CA GLY A 256 -2.14 6.53 10.25
C GLY A 256 -2.92 6.40 11.54
N SER A 257 -2.27 6.59 12.69
CA SER A 257 -2.96 6.60 13.99
C SER A 257 -3.85 7.83 14.13
N LEU A 258 -3.36 9.01 13.74
CA LEU A 258 -4.14 10.24 13.81
C LEU A 258 -5.38 10.18 12.91
N TRP A 259 -5.23 9.66 11.70
CA TRP A 259 -6.34 9.36 10.81
C TRP A 259 -7.32 8.35 11.42
N ALA A 260 -6.85 7.33 12.13
CA ALA A 260 -7.74 6.37 12.79
C ALA A 260 -8.58 6.96 13.91
N LEU A 261 -8.03 7.90 14.66
CA LEU A 261 -8.76 8.57 15.73
C LEU A 261 -9.95 9.38 15.20
N THR A 262 -10.00 9.71 13.90
CA THR A 262 -11.18 10.34 13.28
C THR A 262 -12.29 9.34 12.92
N ASP A 263 -12.08 8.03 13.11
CA ASP A 263 -13.06 7.01 12.77
C ASP A 263 -14.29 7.06 13.69
N LYS A 264 -15.46 6.74 13.13
CA LYS A 264 -16.72 6.69 13.87
C LYS A 264 -16.66 5.74 15.09
N SER A 265 -15.89 4.66 15.00
CA SER A 265 -15.69 3.71 16.10
C SER A 265 -14.90 4.29 17.27
N CYS A 266 -14.08 5.32 17.02
CA CYS A 266 -13.23 5.97 18.03
C CYS A 266 -13.86 7.22 18.66
N VAL A 267 -14.94 7.77 18.09
CA VAL A 267 -15.51 9.08 18.48
C VAL A 267 -15.77 9.22 19.98
N ALA A 268 -16.37 8.20 20.62
CA ALA A 268 -16.68 8.27 22.04
C ALA A 268 -15.42 8.32 22.91
N THR A 269 -14.44 7.46 22.60
CA THR A 269 -13.16 7.39 23.29
C THR A 269 -12.35 8.67 23.11
N VAL A 270 -12.27 9.19 21.88
CA VAL A 270 -11.54 10.42 21.59
C VAL A 270 -12.16 11.62 22.31
N LYS A 271 -13.50 11.71 22.37
CA LYS A 271 -14.16 12.75 23.18
C LYS A 271 -13.87 12.61 24.67
N ALA A 272 -13.84 11.39 25.20
CA ALA A 272 -13.48 11.15 26.60
C ALA A 272 -12.03 11.56 26.88
N GLY A 273 -11.10 11.18 26.00
CA GLY A 273 -9.69 11.59 26.12
C GLY A 273 -9.49 13.11 26.01
N ALA A 274 -10.22 13.78 25.11
CA ALA A 274 -10.20 15.24 25.01
C ALA A 274 -10.74 15.96 26.26
N ALA A 275 -11.62 15.29 27.03
CA ALA A 275 -12.14 15.81 28.30
C ALA A 275 -11.30 15.41 29.52
N ASP A 276 -10.39 14.44 29.38
CA ASP A 276 -9.51 13.99 30.46
C ASP A 276 -8.30 14.91 30.59
N THR A 277 -8.48 16.04 31.27
CA THR A 277 -7.43 17.07 31.43
C THR A 277 -6.22 16.60 32.24
N ASN A 278 -6.25 15.41 32.84
CA ASN A 278 -5.12 14.82 33.56
C ASN A 278 -4.25 13.92 32.66
N SER A 279 -4.66 13.69 31.42
CA SER A 279 -3.89 12.92 30.44
C SER A 279 -3.06 13.83 29.54
N ASP A 280 -1.79 13.47 29.34
CA ASP A 280 -0.90 14.15 28.39
C ASP A 280 -1.43 14.05 26.95
N TRP A 281 -2.26 13.05 26.64
CA TRP A 281 -2.89 12.86 25.33
C TRP A 281 -4.11 13.74 25.07
N SER A 282 -4.61 14.44 26.09
CA SER A 282 -5.84 15.25 25.99
C SER A 282 -5.77 16.30 24.88
N ALA A 283 -4.62 16.96 24.75
CA ALA A 283 -4.39 17.96 23.71
C ALA A 283 -4.44 17.36 22.30
N LEU A 284 -3.94 16.13 22.13
CA LEU A 284 -4.00 15.41 20.85
C LEU A 284 -5.45 15.08 20.49
N PHE A 285 -6.18 14.45 21.42
CA PHE A 285 -7.58 14.08 21.18
C PHE A 285 -8.44 15.30 20.88
N SER A 286 -8.24 16.40 21.62
CA SER A 286 -8.91 17.68 21.35
C SER A 286 -8.59 18.21 19.95
N CYS A 287 -7.32 18.17 19.53
CA CYS A 287 -6.94 18.57 18.17
C CYS A 287 -7.63 17.73 17.09
N VAL A 288 -7.60 16.39 17.21
CA VAL A 288 -8.18 15.50 16.19
C VAL A 288 -9.69 15.69 16.04
N THR A 289 -10.40 16.08 17.11
CA THR A 289 -11.84 16.38 17.03
C THR A 289 -12.17 17.72 16.36
N THR A 290 -11.22 18.66 16.31
CA THR A 290 -11.49 20.05 15.91
C THR A 290 -10.75 20.47 14.64
N GLN A 291 -9.64 19.83 14.31
CA GLN A 291 -8.76 20.19 13.19
C GLN A 291 -8.56 19.04 12.19
N ALA A 292 -7.86 19.30 11.09
CA ALA A 292 -7.36 18.24 10.22
C ALA A 292 -6.33 17.41 10.99
N PHE A 293 -6.38 16.08 10.91
CA PHE A 293 -5.49 15.28 11.75
C PHE A 293 -4.02 15.53 11.40
N SER A 294 -3.74 15.92 10.15
CA SER A 294 -2.40 16.23 9.65
C SER A 294 -1.74 17.42 10.36
N THR A 295 -2.50 18.23 11.12
CA THR A 295 -1.96 19.35 11.92
C THR A 295 -1.74 18.98 13.38
N CYS A 296 -2.15 17.79 13.80
CA CYS A 296 -2.18 17.38 15.21
C CYS A 296 -0.90 16.67 15.68
N THR A 297 0.04 16.38 14.79
CA THR A 297 1.31 15.69 15.13
C THR A 297 2.08 16.38 16.26
N ALA A 298 2.07 17.72 16.29
CA ALA A 298 2.75 18.51 17.34
C ALA A 298 2.09 18.41 18.73
N ARG A 299 0.98 17.65 18.86
CA ARG A 299 0.28 17.42 20.12
C ARG A 299 0.51 16.01 20.68
N ILE A 300 1.31 15.19 20.00
CA ILE A 300 1.74 13.90 20.52
C ILE A 300 2.68 14.17 21.71
N PRO A 301 2.45 13.55 22.88
CA PRO A 301 3.33 13.70 24.05
C PRO A 301 4.78 13.30 23.74
N GLU A 302 5.74 14.03 24.33
CA GLU A 302 7.18 13.75 24.25
C GLU A 302 7.57 12.47 24.98
#